data_AF-A0A838DY84-F1
#
_entry.id   AF-A0A838DY84-F1
#
_cell.length_a   1.000
_cell.length_b   1.000
_cell.length_c   1.000
_cell.angle_alpha   90.00
_cell.angle_beta   90.00
_cell.angle_gamma   90.00
#
_symmetry.space_group_name_H-M   'P 1'
#
loop_
_entity.id
_entity.type
_entity.pdbx_description
1 polymer ?
#
loop_
_entity_poly.entity_id
_entity_poly.type
_entity_poly.pdbx_seq_one_letter_code
_entity_poly.pdbx_strand_id
1 'polypeptide(L)'
;MISNRYARDWNTYSQEWEQRHSSTYDYLGDEWNSGGGLWDRDDFYFSMYAERWLRSDQTVLEIGPGGGKWTVRLAPKVKRVIVLDVAEEMLDRTRQRCEKLGQTNIEYVLGNGQDFQPVADESINFFFSYDVFVHIAPEDTWPYTQEMARVLVSDGVGICHYASNATPQAWDRIEQHNDWYRFGAHTLGQYYYYSPLALQRMYEHCGLRMLEQHLEAYNCTCVFSKPSISMAPQLESLLKRLISQQADDAEVRAAIVTALRSLPGELEQRLDKVLAEAGGEEEYYKRIYYAALIRQIWRGV
;
A
#
# COMPACT_ATOMS: atom_id res chain seq x y z
N MET A 1 13.58 -18.03 17.52
CA MET A 1 12.84 -17.43 16.39
C MET A 1 11.36 -17.54 16.70
N ILE A 2 10.65 -16.42 16.81
CA ILE A 2 9.18 -16.46 16.90
C ILE A 2 8.70 -16.98 15.55
N SER A 3 8.07 -18.16 15.51
CA SER A 3 7.54 -18.69 14.26
C SER A 3 6.44 -17.76 13.76
N ASN A 4 6.56 -17.24 12.54
CA ASN A 4 5.50 -16.44 11.93
C ASN A 4 4.24 -17.33 11.79
N ARG A 5 3.25 -17.11 12.67
CA ARG A 5 2.01 -17.90 12.71
C ARG A 5 1.27 -17.83 11.38
N TYR A 6 1.25 -16.66 10.76
CA TYR A 6 0.56 -16.43 9.49
C TYR A 6 1.20 -17.25 8.36
N ALA A 7 2.53 -17.25 8.25
CA ALA A 7 3.26 -18.07 7.29
C ALA A 7 2.98 -19.57 7.48
N ARG A 8 2.96 -20.05 8.73
CA ARG A 8 2.66 -21.46 9.04
C ARG A 8 1.23 -21.85 8.61
N ASP A 9 0.25 -20.99 8.84
CA ASP A 9 -1.13 -21.28 8.51
C ASP A 9 -1.31 -21.34 6.97
N TRP A 10 -0.65 -20.46 6.21
CA TRP A 10 -0.65 -20.52 4.74
C TRP A 10 0.14 -21.69 4.16
N ASN A 11 1.27 -22.07 4.76
CA ASN A 11 1.98 -23.29 4.39
C ASN A 11 1.09 -24.53 4.56
N THR A 12 0.39 -24.63 5.70
CA THR A 12 -0.59 -25.70 5.95
C THR A 12 -1.70 -25.69 4.89
N TYR A 13 -2.25 -24.51 4.58
CA TYR A 13 -3.27 -24.37 3.53
C TYR A 13 -2.78 -24.90 2.17
N SER A 14 -1.56 -24.53 1.75
CA SER A 14 -0.96 -25.01 0.50
C SER A 14 -0.81 -26.53 0.48
N GLN A 15 -0.36 -27.13 1.58
CA GLN A 15 -0.13 -28.58 1.68
C GLN A 15 -1.42 -29.40 1.61
N GLU A 16 -2.53 -28.83 2.06
CA GLU A 16 -3.84 -29.47 2.06
C GLU A 16 -4.67 -29.12 0.80
N TRP A 17 -4.16 -28.22 -0.05
CA TRP A 17 -4.92 -27.64 -1.15
C TRP A 17 -5.33 -28.68 -2.20
N GLU A 18 -4.43 -29.58 -2.61
CA GLU A 18 -4.76 -30.59 -3.62
C GLU A 18 -5.96 -31.43 -3.20
N GLN A 19 -6.01 -31.86 -1.94
CA GLN A 19 -7.07 -32.73 -1.45
C GLN A 19 -8.44 -32.04 -1.47
N ARG A 20 -8.46 -30.71 -1.35
CA ARG A 20 -9.68 -29.91 -1.24
C ARG A 20 -10.16 -29.36 -2.59
N HIS A 21 -9.24 -29.02 -3.49
CA HIS A 21 -9.54 -28.14 -4.63
C HIS A 21 -9.07 -28.68 -5.98
N SER A 22 -8.14 -29.63 -6.04
CA SER A 22 -7.56 -30.10 -7.32
C SER A 22 -8.54 -30.84 -8.25
N SER A 23 -9.73 -31.22 -7.74
CA SER A 23 -10.79 -31.79 -8.58
C SER A 23 -11.45 -30.75 -9.48
N THR A 24 -11.33 -29.46 -9.15
CA THR A 24 -12.06 -28.36 -9.79
C THR A 24 -11.12 -27.29 -10.35
N TYR A 25 -9.96 -27.09 -9.73
CA TYR A 25 -9.01 -26.03 -10.08
C TYR A 25 -7.64 -26.63 -10.37
N ASP A 26 -6.94 -26.06 -11.35
CA ASP A 26 -5.61 -26.51 -11.74
C ASP A 26 -4.51 -25.93 -10.85
N TYR A 27 -4.73 -24.73 -10.31
CA TYR A 27 -3.74 -24.00 -9.51
C TYR A 27 -4.34 -23.38 -8.26
N LEU A 28 -3.55 -23.34 -7.19
CA LEU A 28 -3.90 -22.65 -5.96
C LEU A 28 -4.21 -21.18 -6.24
N GLY A 29 -5.32 -20.72 -5.68
CA GLY A 29 -5.83 -19.37 -5.81
C GLY A 29 -6.78 -19.14 -6.99
N ASP A 30 -6.91 -20.09 -7.91
CA ASP A 30 -7.94 -20.03 -8.94
C ASP A 30 -9.35 -20.22 -8.34
N GLU A 31 -9.45 -20.88 -7.18
CA GLU A 31 -10.67 -20.97 -6.37
C GLU A 31 -11.05 -19.68 -5.65
N TRP A 32 -10.13 -18.72 -5.55
CA TRP A 32 -10.45 -17.42 -4.95
C TRP A 32 -11.28 -16.61 -5.93
N ASN A 33 -12.36 -16.02 -5.43
CA ASN A 33 -13.35 -15.22 -6.20
C ASN A 33 -14.24 -15.99 -7.19
N SER A 34 -14.09 -17.32 -7.34
CA SER A 34 -14.74 -18.15 -8.38
C SER A 34 -16.25 -18.42 -8.20
N GLY A 35 -16.94 -17.72 -7.30
CA GLY A 35 -18.35 -17.95 -6.94
C GLY A 35 -19.35 -16.86 -7.33
N GLY A 36 -18.98 -15.87 -8.17
CA GLY A 36 -19.78 -14.65 -8.37
C GLY A 36 -20.08 -14.27 -9.82
N GLY A 37 -21.10 -14.87 -10.45
CA GLY A 37 -21.83 -14.29 -11.60
C GLY A 37 -21.08 -14.11 -12.94
N LEU A 38 -21.77 -13.49 -13.90
CA LEU A 38 -21.53 -13.47 -15.37
C LEU A 38 -20.26 -12.73 -15.88
N TRP A 39 -19.33 -12.35 -15.01
CA TRP A 39 -18.08 -11.68 -15.40
C TRP A 39 -16.92 -12.27 -14.60
N ASP A 40 -15.84 -12.67 -15.28
CA ASP A 40 -14.60 -13.02 -14.59
C ASP A 40 -14.06 -11.76 -13.91
N ARG A 41 -14.37 -11.61 -12.62
CA ARG A 41 -14.00 -10.45 -11.83
C ARG A 41 -12.50 -10.21 -11.89
N ASP A 42 -11.70 -11.27 -11.98
CA ASP A 42 -10.25 -11.14 -11.97
C ASP A 42 -9.72 -10.48 -13.26
N ASP A 43 -10.38 -10.68 -14.41
CA ASP A 43 -10.04 -9.99 -15.65
C ASP A 43 -10.33 -8.49 -15.58
N PHE A 44 -11.49 -8.14 -15.01
CA PHE A 44 -11.84 -6.74 -14.77
C PHE A 44 -10.87 -6.08 -13.79
N TYR A 45 -10.58 -6.73 -12.66
CA TYR A 45 -9.62 -6.22 -11.68
C TYR A 45 -8.21 -6.11 -12.27
N PHE A 46 -7.77 -7.11 -13.05
CA PHE A 46 -6.48 -7.05 -13.72
C PHE A 46 -6.40 -5.83 -14.63
N SER A 47 -7.41 -5.65 -15.48
CA SER A 47 -7.45 -4.57 -16.47
C SER A 47 -7.46 -3.20 -15.78
N MET A 48 -8.35 -3.04 -14.78
CA MET A 48 -8.56 -1.79 -14.07
C MET A 48 -7.42 -1.43 -13.14
N TYR A 49 -6.81 -2.40 -12.45
CA TYR A 49 -5.86 -2.09 -11.39
C TYR A 49 -4.42 -2.42 -11.76
N ALA A 50 -4.15 -3.39 -12.62
CA ALA A 50 -2.78 -3.69 -13.04
C ALA A 50 -2.51 -3.17 -14.46
N GLU A 51 -3.16 -3.75 -15.47
CA GLU A 51 -2.78 -3.67 -16.88
C GLU A 51 -2.62 -2.23 -17.38
N ARG A 52 -3.52 -1.32 -17.00
CA ARG A 52 -3.45 0.09 -17.43
C ARG A 52 -2.19 0.85 -16.99
N TRP A 53 -1.44 0.32 -16.01
CA TRP A 53 -0.21 0.92 -15.49
C TRP A 53 1.07 0.22 -15.96
N LEU A 54 0.94 -0.95 -16.59
CA LEU A 54 2.08 -1.79 -16.95
C LEU A 54 2.78 -1.29 -18.22
N ARG A 55 4.11 -1.30 -18.18
CA ARG A 55 4.99 -1.01 -19.30
C ARG A 55 6.09 -2.05 -19.37
N SER A 56 6.51 -2.39 -20.59
CA SER A 56 7.47 -3.48 -20.85
C SER A 56 8.86 -3.28 -20.23
N ASP A 57 9.22 -2.05 -19.86
CA ASP A 57 10.50 -1.69 -19.24
C ASP A 57 10.50 -1.75 -17.71
N GLN A 58 9.33 -1.98 -17.08
CA GLN A 58 9.16 -1.87 -15.63
C GLN A 58 9.65 -3.09 -14.85
N THR A 59 10.12 -2.82 -13.63
CA THR A 59 10.21 -3.81 -12.54
C THR A 59 8.97 -3.69 -11.65
N VAL A 60 8.25 -4.80 -11.49
CA VAL A 60 7.06 -4.91 -10.65
C VAL A 60 7.43 -5.60 -9.34
N LEU A 61 6.93 -5.11 -8.20
CA LEU A 61 6.91 -5.83 -6.94
C LEU A 61 5.49 -6.29 -6.65
N GLU A 62 5.29 -7.60 -6.53
CA GLU A 62 4.05 -8.22 -6.10
C GLU A 62 4.20 -8.76 -4.67
N ILE A 63 3.36 -8.31 -3.75
CA ILE A 63 3.30 -8.83 -2.38
C ILE A 63 2.16 -9.83 -2.25
N GLY A 64 2.48 -11.05 -1.80
CA GLY A 64 1.56 -12.15 -1.58
C GLY A 64 0.98 -12.74 -2.87
N PRO A 65 1.81 -13.36 -3.74
CA PRO A 65 1.36 -13.92 -5.02
C PRO A 65 0.42 -15.13 -4.88
N GLY A 66 0.36 -15.77 -3.70
CA GLY A 66 -0.39 -17.00 -3.50
C GLY A 66 0.10 -18.12 -4.42
N GLY A 67 -0.78 -18.67 -5.26
CA GLY A 67 -0.40 -19.63 -6.31
C GLY A 67 -0.08 -18.98 -7.67
N GLY A 68 0.18 -17.67 -7.70
CA GLY A 68 0.68 -16.95 -8.88
C GLY A 68 -0.39 -16.46 -9.85
N LYS A 69 -1.66 -16.36 -9.43
CA LYS A 69 -2.79 -15.95 -10.28
C LYS A 69 -2.59 -14.60 -10.97
N TRP A 70 -2.02 -13.63 -10.26
CA TRP A 70 -1.66 -12.33 -10.81
C TRP A 70 -0.28 -12.32 -11.43
N THR A 71 0.70 -12.99 -10.81
CA THR A 71 2.07 -13.13 -11.34
C THR A 71 2.09 -13.58 -12.80
N VAL A 72 1.31 -14.61 -13.16
CA VAL A 72 1.27 -15.13 -14.53
C VAL A 72 0.71 -14.13 -15.55
N ARG A 73 -0.08 -13.16 -15.10
CA ARG A 73 -0.65 -12.09 -15.92
C ARG A 73 0.29 -10.87 -16.01
N LEU A 74 1.03 -10.60 -14.93
CA LEU A 74 2.02 -9.52 -14.84
C LEU A 74 3.28 -9.82 -15.67
N ALA A 75 3.87 -11.00 -15.49
CA ALA A 75 5.18 -11.37 -16.03
C ALA A 75 5.33 -11.17 -17.55
N PRO A 76 4.34 -11.50 -18.41
CA PRO A 76 4.45 -11.29 -19.85
C PRO A 76 4.47 -9.82 -20.30
N LYS A 77 4.11 -8.87 -19.42
CA LYS A 77 3.89 -7.46 -19.78
C LYS A 77 5.00 -6.51 -19.32
N VAL A 78 5.97 -7.01 -18.56
CA VAL A 78 6.99 -6.20 -17.89
C VAL A 78 8.37 -6.81 -18.01
N LYS A 79 9.40 -6.02 -17.67
CA LYS A 79 10.80 -6.46 -17.74
C LYS A 79 11.11 -7.52 -16.69
N ARG A 80 10.61 -7.32 -15.46
CA ARG A 80 10.89 -8.19 -14.30
C ARG A 80 9.73 -8.12 -13.31
N VAL A 81 9.39 -9.25 -12.71
CA VAL A 81 8.50 -9.33 -11.54
C VAL A 81 9.33 -9.84 -10.36
N ILE A 82 9.23 -9.16 -9.23
CA ILE A 82 9.72 -9.65 -7.95
C ILE A 82 8.47 -10.03 -7.16
N VAL A 83 8.34 -11.31 -6.80
CA VAL A 83 7.26 -11.76 -5.93
C VAL A 83 7.81 -11.97 -4.52
N LEU A 84 7.12 -11.43 -3.52
CA LEU A 84 7.50 -11.53 -2.12
C LEU A 84 6.35 -12.12 -1.31
N ASP A 85 6.62 -13.21 -0.60
CA ASP A 85 5.67 -13.85 0.31
C ASP A 85 6.37 -14.30 1.59
N VAL A 86 5.65 -14.38 2.70
CA VAL A 86 6.15 -14.94 3.96
C VAL A 86 6.04 -16.47 4.00
N ALA A 87 5.22 -17.06 3.12
CA ALA A 87 4.98 -18.49 3.01
C ALA A 87 5.81 -19.09 1.87
N GLU A 88 6.81 -19.91 2.22
CA GLU A 88 7.68 -20.59 1.25
C GLU A 88 6.88 -21.48 0.28
N GLU A 89 5.85 -22.17 0.78
CA GLU A 89 4.99 -23.01 -0.04
C GLU A 89 4.27 -22.20 -1.13
N MET A 90 3.86 -20.95 -0.85
CA MET A 90 3.22 -20.09 -1.86
C MET A 90 4.18 -19.67 -2.96
N LEU A 91 5.43 -19.36 -2.59
CA LEU A 91 6.48 -19.05 -3.57
C LEU A 91 6.76 -20.26 -4.47
N ASP A 92 6.79 -21.47 -3.91
CA ASP A 92 7.00 -22.70 -4.68
C ASP A 92 5.84 -22.99 -5.63
N ARG A 93 4.59 -22.79 -5.20
CA ARG A 93 3.39 -22.89 -6.05
C ARG A 93 3.44 -21.90 -7.21
N THR A 94 3.74 -20.64 -6.90
CA THR A 94 3.89 -19.58 -7.91
C THR A 94 5.00 -19.93 -8.89
N ARG A 95 6.14 -20.43 -8.41
CA ARG A 95 7.28 -20.84 -9.24
C ARG A 95 6.91 -21.94 -10.21
N GLN A 96 6.33 -23.03 -9.72
CA GLN A 96 5.90 -24.15 -10.56
C GLN A 96 4.91 -23.72 -11.65
N ARG A 97 3.93 -22.88 -11.30
CA ARG A 97 2.95 -22.35 -12.27
C ARG A 97 3.62 -21.51 -13.35
N CYS A 98 4.51 -20.59 -12.97
CA CYS A 98 5.18 -19.70 -13.91
C CYS A 98 6.18 -20.42 -14.81
N GLU A 99 6.96 -21.36 -14.26
CA GLU A 99 7.90 -22.19 -15.02
C GLU A 99 7.17 -23.06 -16.06
N LYS A 100 6.01 -23.64 -15.71
CA LYS A 100 5.17 -24.42 -16.63
C LYS A 100 4.67 -23.57 -17.81
N LEU A 101 4.49 -22.26 -17.61
CA LEU A 101 4.12 -21.30 -18.65
C LEU A 101 5.33 -20.69 -19.38
N GLY A 102 6.55 -21.13 -19.06
CA GLY A 102 7.78 -20.65 -19.70
C GLY A 102 8.18 -19.23 -19.31
N GLN A 103 7.71 -18.71 -18.17
CA GLN A 103 8.04 -17.37 -17.70
C GLN A 103 9.37 -17.40 -16.95
N THR A 104 10.32 -16.55 -17.38
CA THR A 104 11.71 -16.58 -16.89
C THR A 104 12.17 -15.28 -16.23
N ASN A 105 11.30 -14.27 -16.15
CA ASN A 105 11.63 -12.93 -15.67
C ASN A 105 11.11 -12.67 -14.24
N ILE A 106 11.02 -13.72 -13.42
CA ILE A 106 10.45 -13.66 -12.08
C ILE A 106 11.52 -13.99 -11.04
N GLU A 107 11.63 -13.16 -10.01
CA GLU A 107 12.42 -13.40 -8.80
C GLU A 107 11.50 -13.70 -7.62
N TYR A 108 11.88 -14.67 -6.80
CA TYR A 108 11.11 -15.13 -5.65
C TYR A 108 11.83 -14.76 -4.36
N VAL A 109 11.20 -13.98 -3.50
CA VAL A 109 11.76 -13.49 -2.24
C VAL A 109 10.95 -14.02 -1.07
N LEU A 110 11.58 -14.80 -0.19
CA LEU A 110 10.98 -15.19 1.07
C LEU A 110 11.09 -14.03 2.07
N GLY A 111 9.95 -13.41 2.36
CA GLY A 111 9.83 -12.29 3.27
C GLY A 111 9.91 -12.69 4.74
N ASN A 112 10.47 -11.79 5.56
CA ASN A 112 10.53 -11.94 7.01
C ASN A 112 9.24 -11.47 7.73
N GLY A 113 8.31 -10.86 6.99
CA GLY A 113 7.07 -10.31 7.49
C GLY A 113 7.18 -8.90 8.11
N GLN A 114 8.36 -8.28 8.07
CA GLN A 114 8.68 -7.01 8.72
C GLN A 114 9.10 -5.93 7.72
N ASP A 115 9.77 -6.31 6.63
CA ASP A 115 10.25 -5.40 5.59
C ASP A 115 10.25 -6.08 4.20
N PHE A 116 10.70 -5.34 3.18
CA PHE A 116 10.84 -5.84 1.80
C PHE A 116 12.26 -6.25 1.45
N GLN A 117 13.15 -6.51 2.40
CA GLN A 117 14.51 -6.93 2.05
C GLN A 117 14.48 -8.23 1.22
N PRO A 118 15.32 -8.35 0.16
CA PRO A 118 16.43 -7.46 -0.22
C PRO A 118 16.06 -6.41 -1.29
N VAL A 119 14.78 -6.07 -1.48
CA VAL A 119 14.36 -5.10 -2.51
C VAL A 119 14.99 -3.73 -2.22
N ALA A 120 15.73 -3.21 -3.21
CA ALA A 120 16.48 -1.97 -3.08
C ALA A 120 15.57 -0.73 -3.06
N ASP A 121 16.07 0.35 -2.46
CA ASP A 121 15.44 1.67 -2.52
C ASP A 121 15.25 2.10 -3.98
N GLU A 122 14.13 2.75 -4.26
CA GLU A 122 13.84 3.37 -5.56
C GLU A 122 14.11 2.45 -6.77
N SER A 123 13.71 1.19 -6.66
CA SER A 123 13.96 0.16 -7.68
C SER A 123 12.70 -0.39 -8.34
N ILE A 124 11.53 -0.09 -7.78
CA ILE A 124 10.23 -0.61 -8.22
C ILE A 124 9.46 0.45 -8.98
N ASN A 125 9.03 0.13 -10.20
CA ASN A 125 8.20 1.03 -11.01
C ASN A 125 6.72 0.87 -10.73
N PHE A 126 6.29 -0.34 -10.39
CA PHE A 126 4.90 -0.66 -10.09
C PHE A 126 4.80 -1.62 -8.89
N PHE A 127 4.11 -1.19 -7.85
CA PHE A 127 3.79 -2.02 -6.68
C PHE A 127 2.40 -2.61 -6.85
N PHE A 128 2.24 -3.91 -6.59
CA PHE A 128 0.95 -4.59 -6.69
C PHE A 128 0.71 -5.52 -5.52
N SER A 129 -0.46 -5.43 -4.90
CA SER A 129 -0.93 -6.44 -3.97
C SER A 129 -2.45 -6.50 -3.96
N TYR A 130 -2.99 -7.70 -4.04
CA TYR A 130 -4.43 -7.93 -4.11
C TYR A 130 -4.85 -9.03 -3.15
N ASP A 131 -5.87 -8.75 -2.33
CA ASP A 131 -6.43 -9.66 -1.31
C ASP A 131 -5.42 -10.16 -0.24
N VAL A 132 -4.36 -9.40 0.01
CA VAL A 132 -3.35 -9.70 1.04
C VAL A 132 -3.48 -8.77 2.23
N PHE A 133 -3.47 -7.45 1.98
CA PHE A 133 -3.53 -6.43 3.03
C PHE A 133 -4.90 -6.35 3.75
N VAL A 134 -5.91 -7.05 3.24
CA VAL A 134 -7.15 -7.33 3.98
C VAL A 134 -6.86 -8.10 5.28
N HIS A 135 -5.77 -8.88 5.32
CA HIS A 135 -5.40 -9.78 6.41
C HIS A 135 -4.32 -9.24 7.36
N ILE A 136 -3.83 -8.03 7.15
CA ILE A 136 -2.71 -7.46 7.91
C ILE A 136 -3.25 -6.41 8.88
N ALA A 137 -2.88 -6.51 10.17
CA ALA A 137 -3.32 -5.58 11.19
C ALA A 137 -2.80 -4.14 10.91
N PRO A 138 -3.47 -3.10 11.42
CA PRO A 138 -3.01 -1.70 11.28
C PRO A 138 -1.56 -1.45 11.68
N GLU A 139 -1.15 -1.99 12.81
CA GLU A 139 0.20 -1.83 13.35
C GLU A 139 1.27 -2.50 12.46
N ASP A 140 0.88 -3.57 11.76
CA ASP A 140 1.75 -4.29 10.83
C ASP A 140 1.70 -3.71 9.42
N THR A 141 0.57 -3.13 9.00
CA THR A 141 0.41 -2.51 7.67
C THR A 141 1.22 -1.22 7.54
N TRP A 142 1.38 -0.49 8.64
CA TRP A 142 2.14 0.76 8.65
C TRP A 142 3.59 0.59 8.18
N PRO A 143 4.41 -0.33 8.75
CA PRO A 143 5.76 -0.63 8.23
C PRO A 143 5.80 -1.00 6.75
N TYR A 144 4.84 -1.80 6.26
CA TYR A 144 4.75 -2.14 4.83
C TYR A 144 4.52 -0.89 3.96
N THR A 145 3.74 0.07 4.45
CA THR A 145 3.50 1.33 3.72
C THR A 145 4.76 2.20 3.67
N GLN A 146 5.61 2.16 4.72
CA GLN A 146 6.91 2.81 4.71
C GLN A 146 7.85 2.15 3.68
N GLU A 147 7.83 0.81 3.60
CA GLU A 147 8.60 0.07 2.62
C GLU A 147 8.11 0.32 1.18
N MET A 148 6.79 0.44 0.94
CA MET A 148 6.25 0.86 -0.36
C MET A 148 6.85 2.21 -0.80
N ALA A 149 6.94 3.18 0.12
CA ALA A 149 7.55 4.48 -0.18
C ALA A 149 9.07 4.40 -0.42
N ARG A 150 9.77 3.51 0.28
CA ARG A 150 11.20 3.28 0.11
C ARG A 150 11.51 2.69 -1.26
N VAL A 151 10.82 1.61 -1.65
CA VAL A 151 11.16 0.83 -2.86
C VAL A 151 10.65 1.45 -4.15
N LEU A 152 9.56 2.23 -4.12
CA LEU A 152 9.05 2.89 -5.32
C LEU A 152 10.03 3.94 -5.85
N VAL A 153 10.21 3.97 -7.18
CA VAL A 153 10.84 5.09 -7.88
C VAL A 153 9.96 6.33 -7.82
N SER A 154 10.57 7.49 -8.07
CA SER A 154 9.84 8.72 -8.40
C SER A 154 8.82 8.50 -9.53
N ASP A 155 7.61 8.98 -9.31
CA ASP A 155 6.40 8.80 -10.13
C ASP A 155 6.00 7.32 -10.34
N GLY A 156 6.59 6.38 -9.59
CA GLY A 156 6.16 5.00 -9.52
C GLY A 156 4.75 4.89 -8.94
N VAL A 157 3.96 3.96 -9.47
CA VAL A 157 2.56 3.76 -9.08
C VAL A 157 2.45 2.49 -8.25
N GLY A 158 1.55 2.48 -7.28
CA GLY A 158 1.22 1.31 -6.49
C GLY A 158 -0.27 1.06 -6.40
N ILE A 159 -0.62 -0.21 -6.25
CA ILE A 159 -1.98 -0.69 -6.04
C ILE A 159 -1.97 -1.58 -4.81
N CYS A 160 -2.90 -1.33 -3.91
CA CYS A 160 -3.08 -2.19 -2.75
C CYS A 160 -4.56 -2.33 -2.39
N HIS A 161 -4.99 -3.57 -2.20
CA HIS A 161 -6.37 -3.94 -1.84
C HIS A 161 -6.52 -4.13 -0.33
N TYR A 162 -7.48 -3.42 0.28
CA TYR A 162 -7.75 -3.43 1.72
C TYR A 162 -9.20 -3.80 2.01
N ALA A 163 -9.45 -4.28 3.22
CA ALA A 163 -10.80 -4.35 3.75
C ALA A 163 -11.22 -2.96 4.24
N SER A 164 -12.46 -2.57 4.00
CA SER A 164 -13.00 -1.28 4.42
C SER A 164 -14.34 -1.38 5.13
N ASN A 165 -14.49 -0.60 6.20
CA ASN A 165 -15.73 -0.50 6.99
C ASN A 165 -16.58 0.72 6.61
N ALA A 166 -16.32 1.34 5.46
CA ALA A 166 -17.00 2.56 5.03
C ALA A 166 -18.37 2.36 4.37
N THR A 167 -18.80 1.11 4.16
CA THR A 167 -20.08 0.79 3.52
C THR A 167 -20.97 -0.04 4.45
N PRO A 168 -22.31 -0.02 4.28
CA PRO A 168 -23.21 -0.89 5.02
C PRO A 168 -22.88 -2.38 4.88
N GLN A 169 -22.51 -2.83 3.66
CA GLN A 169 -22.18 -4.22 3.38
C GLN A 169 -20.96 -4.73 4.17
N ALA A 170 -20.05 -3.82 4.55
CA ALA A 170 -18.97 -4.16 5.44
C ALA A 170 -19.45 -4.54 6.84
N TRP A 171 -20.45 -3.83 7.36
CA TRP A 171 -21.04 -4.13 8.66
C TRP A 171 -21.83 -5.43 8.62
N ASP A 172 -22.57 -5.71 7.54
CA ASP A 172 -23.24 -7.00 7.34
C ASP A 172 -22.23 -8.16 7.38
N ARG A 173 -21.09 -8.00 6.68
CA ARG A 173 -20.02 -9.00 6.71
C ARG A 173 -19.40 -9.13 8.09
N ILE A 174 -19.09 -8.00 8.75
CA ILE A 174 -18.53 -8.01 10.10
C ILE A 174 -19.47 -8.77 11.04
N GLU A 175 -20.77 -8.48 11.02
CA GLU A 175 -21.77 -9.16 11.83
C GLU A 175 -21.85 -10.67 11.54
N GLN A 176 -21.87 -11.06 10.27
CA GLN A 176 -21.87 -12.47 9.85
C GLN A 176 -20.62 -13.24 10.30
N HIS A 177 -19.50 -12.55 10.48
CA HIS A 177 -18.22 -13.14 10.88
C HIS A 177 -17.81 -12.72 12.30
N ASN A 178 -18.74 -12.11 13.07
CA ASN A 178 -18.53 -11.63 14.43
C ASN A 178 -18.62 -12.78 15.42
N ASP A 179 -17.74 -13.77 15.26
CA ASP A 179 -17.53 -14.81 16.25
C ASP A 179 -16.70 -14.23 17.38
N TRP A 180 -17.36 -13.48 18.26
CA TRP A 180 -16.79 -12.62 19.33
C TRP A 180 -15.69 -13.30 20.16
N TYR A 181 -15.63 -14.64 20.17
CA TYR A 181 -14.50 -15.43 20.60
C TYR A 181 -14.21 -16.53 19.57
N ARG A 182 -13.28 -16.28 18.62
CA ARG A 182 -12.74 -17.32 17.72
C ARG A 182 -11.98 -18.46 18.43
N PHE A 183 -12.18 -18.64 19.74
CA PHE A 183 -11.46 -19.58 20.62
C PHE A 183 -9.95 -19.70 20.33
N GLY A 184 -9.32 -18.61 19.87
CA GLY A 184 -7.92 -18.56 19.46
C GLY A 184 -7.52 -19.41 18.24
N ALA A 185 -8.46 -20.03 17.52
CA ALA A 185 -8.16 -21.15 16.62
C ALA A 185 -7.45 -20.74 15.31
N HIS A 186 -7.90 -19.71 14.58
CA HIS A 186 -7.32 -19.39 13.25
C HIS A 186 -7.25 -17.88 12.94
N THR A 187 -6.09 -17.45 12.43
CA THR A 187 -5.85 -16.10 11.87
C THR A 187 -6.17 -16.03 10.37
N LEU A 188 -6.19 -17.17 9.67
CA LEU A 188 -6.61 -17.26 8.27
C LEU A 188 -8.03 -16.72 8.09
N GLY A 189 -8.23 -15.88 7.07
CA GLY A 189 -9.53 -15.30 6.80
C GLY A 189 -9.94 -14.15 7.73
N GLN A 190 -9.10 -13.72 8.69
CA GLN A 190 -9.37 -12.52 9.48
C GLN A 190 -9.19 -11.27 8.63
N TYR A 191 -10.17 -10.36 8.64
CA TYR A 191 -10.09 -9.08 7.94
C TYR A 191 -9.84 -7.94 8.93
N TYR A 192 -8.94 -7.02 8.59
CA TYR A 192 -8.69 -5.79 9.32
C TYR A 192 -9.17 -4.60 8.49
N TYR A 193 -10.18 -3.90 9.00
CA TYR A 193 -10.91 -2.91 8.24
C TYR A 193 -10.38 -1.49 8.46
N TYR A 194 -10.29 -0.73 7.38
CA TYR A 194 -9.93 0.69 7.41
C TYR A 194 -11.05 1.58 6.86
N SER A 195 -11.13 2.81 7.33
CA SER A 195 -11.82 3.85 6.56
C SER A 195 -10.92 4.32 5.40
N PRO A 196 -11.48 4.72 4.24
CA PRO A 196 -10.71 5.28 3.14
C PRO A 196 -9.87 6.47 3.56
N LEU A 197 -10.40 7.32 4.45
CA LEU A 197 -9.66 8.45 5.01
C LEU A 197 -8.46 7.99 5.83
N ALA A 198 -8.59 6.95 6.65
CA ALA A 198 -7.46 6.41 7.41
C ALA A 198 -6.35 5.88 6.48
N LEU A 199 -6.72 5.16 5.42
CA LEU A 199 -5.77 4.72 4.38
C LEU A 199 -5.09 5.93 3.73
N GLN A 200 -5.85 6.91 3.24
CA GLN A 200 -5.28 8.12 2.65
C GLN A 200 -4.28 8.80 3.59
N ARG A 201 -4.62 8.95 4.88
CA ARG A 201 -3.73 9.55 5.88
C ARG A 201 -2.46 8.75 6.11
N MET A 202 -2.55 7.42 6.11
CA MET A 202 -1.41 6.53 6.25
C MET A 202 -0.44 6.71 5.07
N TYR A 203 -0.94 6.66 3.83
CA TYR A 203 -0.13 6.86 2.63
C TYR A 203 0.52 8.26 2.60
N GLU A 204 -0.26 9.31 2.86
CA GLU A 204 0.26 10.68 2.94
C GLU A 204 1.33 10.85 4.02
N HIS A 205 1.20 10.14 5.13
CA HIS A 205 2.19 10.17 6.20
C HIS A 205 3.53 9.54 5.79
N CYS A 206 3.51 8.52 4.94
CA CYS A 206 4.70 7.92 4.33
C CYS A 206 5.28 8.73 3.16
N GLY A 207 4.67 9.87 2.79
CA GLY A 207 5.09 10.65 1.63
C GLY A 207 4.62 10.08 0.29
N LEU A 208 3.61 9.21 0.30
CA LEU A 208 2.92 8.73 -0.89
C LEU A 208 1.68 9.60 -1.15
N ARG A 209 1.30 9.73 -2.41
CA ARG A 209 0.09 10.45 -2.84
C ARG A 209 -0.98 9.44 -3.24
N MET A 210 -2.15 9.53 -2.62
CA MET A 210 -3.33 8.80 -3.08
C MET A 210 -3.80 9.40 -4.40
N LEU A 211 -3.95 8.56 -5.43
CA LEU A 211 -4.46 8.93 -6.75
C LEU A 211 -5.94 8.59 -6.88
N GLU A 212 -6.32 7.38 -6.50
CA GLU A 212 -7.70 6.90 -6.59
C GLU A 212 -8.01 5.97 -5.39
N GLN A 213 -9.27 5.99 -4.95
CA GLN A 213 -9.80 5.02 -4.00
C GLN A 213 -11.11 4.48 -4.54
N HIS A 214 -11.17 3.17 -4.77
CA HIS A 214 -12.38 2.51 -5.27
C HIS A 214 -12.96 1.63 -4.17
N LEU A 215 -14.13 2.02 -3.68
CA LEU A 215 -14.92 1.26 -2.71
C LEU A 215 -15.80 0.26 -3.45
N GLU A 216 -15.74 -1.01 -3.02
CA GLU A 216 -16.61 -2.06 -3.52
C GLU A 216 -17.01 -2.99 -2.38
N ALA A 217 -18.31 -3.00 -2.06
CA ALA A 217 -18.84 -3.72 -0.89
C ALA A 217 -17.98 -3.43 0.34
N TYR A 218 -17.28 -4.42 0.88
CA TYR A 218 -16.46 -4.34 2.10
C TYR A 218 -14.96 -4.16 1.82
N ASN A 219 -14.60 -3.75 0.60
CA ASN A 219 -13.23 -3.57 0.16
C ASN A 219 -12.95 -2.13 -0.30
N CYS A 220 -11.68 -1.75 -0.25
CA CYS A 220 -11.14 -0.50 -0.79
C CYS A 220 -9.85 -0.80 -1.55
N THR A 221 -9.85 -0.54 -2.86
CA THR A 221 -8.62 -0.56 -3.66
C THR A 221 -8.01 0.83 -3.69
N CYS A 222 -6.79 0.97 -3.20
CA CYS A 222 -6.03 2.21 -3.24
C CYS A 222 -5.06 2.20 -4.41
N VAL A 223 -5.11 3.25 -5.24
CA VAL A 223 -4.10 3.55 -6.26
C VAL A 223 -3.30 4.74 -5.75
N PHE A 224 -1.98 4.61 -5.68
CA PHE A 224 -1.11 5.62 -5.10
C PHE A 224 0.15 5.82 -5.95
N SER A 225 0.89 6.89 -5.70
CA SER A 225 2.17 7.14 -6.34
C SER A 225 3.18 7.72 -5.36
N LYS A 226 4.47 7.55 -5.67
CA LYS A 226 5.55 8.30 -5.02
C LYS A 226 5.84 9.55 -5.85
N PRO A 227 5.55 10.77 -5.37
CA PRO A 227 5.81 11.97 -6.15
C PRO A 227 7.30 12.12 -6.51
N SER A 228 7.60 12.63 -7.72
CA SER A 228 8.97 12.89 -8.21
C SER A 228 9.84 13.81 -7.36
N ILE A 229 9.27 14.45 -6.35
CA ILE A 229 10.00 15.17 -5.31
C ILE A 229 9.26 14.92 -3.99
N SER A 230 9.70 13.95 -3.19
CA SER A 230 9.25 13.86 -1.79
C SER A 230 9.94 14.97 -0.99
N MET A 231 9.37 16.17 -1.02
CA MET A 231 9.78 17.24 -0.11
C MET A 231 9.15 17.06 1.27
N ALA A 232 8.40 15.98 1.53
CA ALA A 232 7.78 15.73 2.82
C ALA A 232 8.80 15.78 3.98
N PRO A 233 10.01 15.19 3.88
CA PRO A 233 11.02 15.35 4.93
C PRO A 233 11.49 16.80 5.11
N GLN A 234 11.66 17.54 4.01
CA GLN A 234 12.08 18.94 4.05
C GLN A 234 10.98 19.84 4.63
N LEU A 235 9.73 19.66 4.18
CA LEU A 235 8.54 20.31 4.72
C LEU A 235 8.39 20.02 6.21
N GLU A 236 8.41 18.75 6.62
CA GLU A 236 8.24 18.40 8.03
C GLU A 236 9.39 18.95 8.89
N SER A 237 10.61 19.00 8.36
CA SER A 237 11.73 19.68 9.02
C SER A 237 11.47 21.18 9.19
N LEU A 238 11.00 21.86 8.14
CA LEU A 238 10.64 23.28 8.17
C LEU A 238 9.46 23.57 9.12
N LEU A 239 8.44 22.72 9.14
CA LEU A 239 7.27 22.86 10.02
C LEU A 239 7.63 22.61 11.48
N LYS A 240 8.50 21.64 11.77
CA LYS A 240 9.05 21.43 13.13
C LYS A 240 9.82 22.66 13.60
N ARG A 241 10.60 23.28 12.72
CA ARG A 241 11.30 24.54 13.02
C ARG A 241 10.31 25.68 13.25
N LEU A 242 9.24 25.78 12.46
CA LEU A 242 8.22 26.84 12.57
C LEU A 242 7.52 26.85 13.94
N ILE A 243 7.29 25.68 14.54
CA ILE A 243 6.64 25.55 15.85
C ILE A 243 7.64 25.49 17.02
N SER A 244 8.95 25.63 16.74
CA SER A 244 9.98 25.58 17.78
C SER A 244 10.22 26.94 18.41
N GLN A 245 10.87 26.97 19.58
CA GLN A 245 11.30 28.22 20.24
C GLN A 245 12.23 29.08 19.36
N GLN A 246 12.95 28.48 18.40
CA GLN A 246 13.80 29.25 17.47
C GLN A 246 12.98 30.19 16.59
N ALA A 247 11.72 29.85 16.32
CA ALA A 247 10.82 30.67 15.54
C ALA A 247 10.21 31.84 16.36
N ASP A 248 10.64 32.07 17.60
CA ASP A 248 10.28 33.30 18.32
C ASP A 248 11.02 34.50 17.72
N ASP A 249 12.19 34.26 17.13
CA ASP A 249 12.93 35.21 16.30
C ASP A 249 12.24 35.42 14.94
N ALA A 250 12.00 36.69 14.59
CA ALA A 250 11.30 37.09 13.38
C ALA A 250 12.10 36.79 12.09
N GLU A 251 13.42 36.90 12.11
CA GLU A 251 14.27 36.58 10.96
C GLU A 251 14.27 35.07 10.70
N VAL A 252 14.30 34.26 11.77
CA VAL A 252 14.18 32.80 11.67
C VAL A 252 12.83 32.39 11.08
N ARG A 253 11.72 32.99 11.52
CA ARG A 253 10.39 32.73 10.90
C ARG A 253 10.36 33.10 9.43
N ALA A 254 10.84 34.29 9.08
CA ALA A 254 10.86 34.76 7.70
C ALA A 254 11.68 33.83 6.79
N ALA A 255 12.82 33.34 7.28
CA ALA A 255 13.65 32.38 6.55
C ALA A 255 12.94 31.01 6.36
N ILE A 256 12.24 30.52 7.38
CA ILE A 256 11.44 29.28 7.28
C ILE A 256 10.33 29.44 6.25
N VAL A 257 9.59 30.56 6.29
CA VAL A 257 8.53 30.86 5.32
C VAL A 257 9.08 30.98 3.91
N THR A 258 10.23 31.63 3.73
CA THR A 258 10.90 31.73 2.43
C THR A 258 11.29 30.35 1.89
N ALA A 259 11.82 29.47 2.73
CA ALA A 259 12.13 28.10 2.34
C ALA A 259 10.86 27.30 1.98
N LEU A 260 9.76 27.49 2.71
CA LEU A 260 8.46 26.89 2.38
C LEU A 260 7.89 27.38 1.04
N ARG A 261 8.13 28.64 0.67
CA ARG A 261 7.75 29.21 -0.64
C ARG A 261 8.57 28.66 -1.79
N SER A 262 9.83 28.27 -1.54
CA SER A 262 10.71 27.70 -2.57
C SER A 262 10.38 26.23 -2.94
N LEU A 263 9.39 25.62 -2.27
CA LEU A 263 8.82 24.34 -2.66
C LEU A 263 7.98 24.52 -3.96
N PRO A 264 7.70 23.47 -4.77
CA PRO A 264 7.17 23.56 -6.14
C PRO A 264 6.02 24.57 -6.36
N GLY A 265 6.07 25.25 -7.52
CA GLY A 265 5.25 26.44 -7.79
C GLY A 265 3.73 26.27 -7.81
N GLU A 266 3.19 25.08 -8.15
CA GLU A 266 1.73 24.82 -8.00
C GLU A 266 1.26 24.84 -6.53
N LEU A 267 2.19 24.57 -5.62
CA LEU A 267 1.98 24.46 -4.20
C LEU A 267 2.18 25.81 -3.49
N GLU A 268 3.08 26.64 -4.02
CA GLU A 268 3.26 28.05 -3.63
C GLU A 268 1.92 28.83 -3.71
N GLN A 269 1.23 28.79 -4.85
CA GLN A 269 -0.05 29.49 -5.03
C GLN A 269 -1.11 29.07 -4.00
N ARG A 270 -1.13 27.80 -3.61
CA ARG A 270 -2.09 27.28 -2.62
C ARG A 270 -1.72 27.66 -1.19
N LEU A 271 -0.44 27.84 -0.92
CA LEU A 271 0.11 28.16 0.40
C LEU A 271 0.26 29.66 0.66
N ASP A 272 0.24 30.50 -0.38
CA ASP A 272 0.60 31.91 -0.34
C ASP A 272 -0.02 32.69 0.83
N LYS A 273 -1.34 32.54 1.00
CA LYS A 273 -2.09 33.22 2.07
C LYS A 273 -1.65 32.73 3.45
N VAL A 274 -1.58 31.41 3.62
CA VAL A 274 -1.25 30.79 4.92
C VAL A 274 0.20 31.07 5.31
N LEU A 275 1.12 31.10 4.34
CA LEU A 275 2.53 31.41 4.59
C LEU A 275 2.76 32.87 4.95
N ALA A 276 1.99 33.80 4.38
CA ALA A 276 2.03 35.21 4.77
C ALA A 276 1.60 35.39 6.24
N GLU A 277 0.50 34.75 6.64
CA GLU A 277 0.01 34.80 8.03
C GLU A 277 1.00 34.12 9.00
N ALA A 278 1.53 32.94 8.64
CA ALA A 278 2.47 32.20 9.46
C ALA A 278 3.79 32.95 9.72
N GLY A 279 4.26 33.77 8.77
CA GLY A 279 5.50 34.54 8.91
C GLY A 279 5.42 35.64 9.95
N GLY A 280 4.24 36.26 10.09
CA GLY A 280 3.98 37.33 11.06
C GLY A 280 3.53 36.84 12.43
N GLU A 281 3.30 35.54 12.61
CA GLU A 281 2.66 35.02 13.82
C GLU A 281 3.67 34.78 14.97
N GLU A 282 3.42 35.43 16.10
CA GLU A 282 4.24 35.35 17.32
C GLU A 282 3.68 34.32 18.31
N GLU A 283 2.36 34.11 18.32
CA GLU A 283 1.72 33.18 19.25
C GLU A 283 2.03 31.72 18.88
N TYR A 284 2.63 31.01 19.83
CA TYR A 284 2.97 29.59 19.70
C TYR A 284 1.79 28.71 19.22
N TYR A 285 0.61 28.87 19.82
CA TYR A 285 -0.56 28.05 19.48
C TYR A 285 -1.09 28.32 18.07
N LYS A 286 -0.98 29.56 17.57
CA LYS A 286 -1.35 29.90 16.20
C LYS A 286 -0.33 29.39 15.19
N ARG A 287 0.97 29.36 15.52
CA ARG A 287 1.99 28.69 14.68
C ARG A 287 1.73 27.19 14.54
N ILE A 288 1.26 26.52 15.60
CA ILE A 288 0.80 25.11 15.50
C ILE A 288 -0.36 24.98 14.52
N TYR A 289 -1.35 25.87 14.63
CA TYR A 289 -2.50 25.89 13.72
C TYR A 289 -2.06 26.06 12.25
N TYR A 290 -1.19 27.04 11.97
CA TYR A 290 -0.67 27.27 10.62
C TYR A 290 0.16 26.09 10.11
N ALA A 291 0.99 25.47 10.94
CA ALA A 291 1.72 24.28 10.54
C ALA A 291 0.78 23.10 10.19
N ALA A 292 -0.35 22.95 10.90
CA ALA A 292 -1.36 21.96 10.55
C ALA A 292 -2.07 22.29 9.22
N LEU A 293 -2.41 23.56 9.01
CA LEU A 293 -3.06 24.03 7.77
C LEU A 293 -2.15 23.87 6.54
N ILE A 294 -0.85 24.19 6.68
CA ILE A 294 0.15 23.98 5.62
C ILE A 294 0.25 22.50 5.25
N ARG A 295 0.23 21.58 6.24
CA ARG A 295 0.21 20.13 5.96
C ARG A 295 -1.03 19.71 5.17
N GLN A 296 -2.21 20.24 5.51
CA GLN A 296 -3.45 19.92 4.80
C GLN A 296 -3.36 20.36 3.33
N ILE A 297 -2.99 21.62 3.09
CA ILE A 297 -2.84 22.16 1.74
C ILE A 297 -1.81 21.37 0.95
N TRP A 298 -0.65 21.07 1.55
CA TRP A 298 0.39 20.27 0.93
C TRP A 298 -0.07 18.87 0.53
N ARG A 299 -0.86 18.21 1.40
CA ARG A 299 -1.42 16.89 1.15
C ARG A 299 -2.60 16.91 0.16
N GLY A 300 -3.06 18.09 -0.27
CA GLY A 300 -4.19 18.18 -1.20
C GLY A 300 -5.56 18.11 -0.52
N VAL A 301 -5.65 18.32 0.79
CA VAL A 301 -6.89 18.33 1.57
C VAL A 301 -7.46 19.73 1.72
#